data_AF-A0A357Z775-F1
#
_entry.id   AF-A0A357Z775-F1
#
_cell.length_a   1.000
_cell.length_b   1.000
_cell.length_c   1.000
_cell.angle_alpha   90.00
_cell.angle_beta   90.00
_cell.angle_gamma   90.00
#
_symmetry.space_group_name_H-M   'P 1'
#
loop_
_entity.id
_entity.type
_entity.pdbx_description
1 polymer ?
#
loop_
_entity_poly.entity_id
_entity_poly.type
_entity_poly.pdbx_seq_one_letter_code
_entity_poly.pdbx_strand_id
1 'polypeptide(L)'
;MKKHTKIYLDYFGYGGEDFMPCEVCGSRAVDIHHIHRRGMGGNADADKIENLMAVCRLCHIEYGDKKHYIEFLIQEHKKKLDGKS
;
A
#
# COMPACT_ATOMS: atom_id res chain seq x y z
N MET A 1 3.73 10.62 -11.72
CA MET A 1 3.30 9.53 -10.80
C MET A 1 4.54 8.78 -10.31
N LYS A 2 4.63 8.41 -9.03
CA LYS A 2 5.77 7.64 -8.51
C LYS A 2 5.73 6.20 -9.03
N LYS A 3 6.88 5.53 -9.15
CA LYS A 3 6.98 4.16 -9.69
C LYS A 3 6.09 3.16 -8.94
N HIS A 4 6.15 3.11 -7.62
CA HIS A 4 5.32 2.23 -6.79
C HIS A 4 3.83 2.49 -6.96
N THR A 5 3.42 3.76 -7.06
CA THR A 5 2.02 4.11 -7.33
C THR A 5 1.56 3.49 -8.64
N LYS A 6 2.38 3.58 -9.69
CA LYS A 6 2.07 2.94 -10.97
C LYS A 6 1.90 1.43 -10.83
N ILE A 7 2.84 0.75 -10.17
CA ILE A 7 2.80 -0.71 -9.97
C ILE A 7 1.51 -1.13 -9.27
N TYR A 8 1.14 -0.42 -8.21
CA TYR A 8 -0.07 -0.72 -7.45
C TYR A 8 -1.34 -0.53 -8.29
N LEU A 9 -1.46 0.61 -8.96
CA LEU A 9 -2.62 0.91 -9.80
C LEU A 9 -2.74 -0.08 -10.97
N ASP A 10 -1.64 -0.34 -11.68
CA ASP A 10 -1.60 -1.31 -12.80
C ASP A 10 -1.96 -2.72 -12.33
N TYR A 11 -1.47 -3.13 -11.13
CA TYR A 11 -1.80 -4.44 -10.58
C TYR A 11 -3.30 -4.55 -10.27
N PHE A 12 -3.87 -3.60 -9.53
CA PHE A 12 -5.28 -3.67 -9.12
C PHE A 12 -6.27 -3.12 -10.17
N GLY A 13 -5.79 -2.64 -11.31
CA GLY A 13 -6.63 -2.14 -12.40
C GLY A 13 -7.29 -0.80 -12.11
N TYR A 14 -6.68 0.04 -11.25
CA TYR A 14 -7.23 1.35 -10.90
C TYR A 14 -6.84 2.42 -11.94
N GLY A 15 -7.84 3.17 -12.41
CA GLY A 15 -7.73 4.39 -13.20
C GLY A 15 -7.71 5.67 -12.36
N GLY A 16 -7.51 6.81 -13.02
CA GLY A 16 -7.35 8.12 -12.36
C GLY A 16 -8.58 8.64 -11.61
N GLU A 17 -9.77 8.17 -11.97
CA GLU A 17 -11.04 8.59 -11.34
C GLU A 17 -11.59 7.56 -10.35
N ASP A 18 -10.97 6.37 -10.27
CA ASP A 18 -11.50 5.27 -9.48
C ASP A 18 -11.46 5.56 -7.99
N PHE A 19 -12.45 4.99 -7.31
CA PHE A 19 -12.42 4.91 -5.85
C PHE A 19 -11.51 3.77 -5.42
N MET A 20 -10.31 4.12 -5.00
CA MET A 20 -9.36 3.21 -4.36
C MET A 20 -9.58 3.23 -2.84
N PRO A 21 -10.16 2.18 -2.24
CA PRO A 21 -10.34 2.11 -0.79
C PRO A 21 -8.99 1.87 -0.09
N CYS A 22 -8.86 2.45 1.09
CA CYS A 22 -7.81 2.13 2.03
C CYS A 22 -7.97 0.68 2.48
N GLU A 23 -6.89 -0.09 2.43
CA GLU A 23 -6.89 -1.51 2.78
C GLU A 23 -7.14 -1.76 4.27
N VAL A 24 -6.96 -0.73 5.11
CA VAL A 24 -7.15 -0.82 6.57
C VAL A 24 -8.58 -0.46 7.00
N CYS A 25 -9.15 0.61 6.45
CA CYS A 25 -10.43 1.16 6.93
C CYS A 25 -11.48 1.42 5.86
N GLY A 26 -11.18 1.16 4.58
CA GLY A 26 -12.11 1.34 3.46
C GLY A 26 -12.34 2.77 3.00
N SER A 27 -11.90 3.79 3.76
CA SER A 27 -11.97 5.20 3.34
C SER A 27 -11.11 5.47 2.09
N ARG A 28 -11.30 6.61 1.40
CA ARG A 28 -10.54 6.91 0.18
C ARG A 28 -9.03 6.92 0.46
N ALA A 29 -8.29 6.05 -0.20
CA ALA A 29 -6.85 6.04 -0.14
C ALA A 29 -6.29 7.26 -0.88
N VAL A 30 -5.24 7.85 -0.31
CA VAL A 30 -4.56 9.02 -0.87
C VAL A 30 -3.08 8.78 -1.13
N ASP A 31 -2.53 7.68 -0.59
CA ASP A 31 -1.13 7.31 -0.78
C ASP A 31 -0.98 5.80 -0.97
N ILE A 32 0.08 5.43 -1.70
CA ILE A 32 0.53 4.05 -1.84
C ILE A 32 1.77 3.91 -0.96
N HIS A 33 1.58 3.27 0.19
CA HIS A 33 2.57 3.14 1.25
C HIS A 33 3.40 1.85 1.07
N HIS A 34 4.70 1.95 1.38
CA HIS A 34 5.57 0.78 1.48
C HIS A 34 5.45 0.16 2.87
N ILE A 35 4.96 -1.08 2.98
CA ILE A 35 4.83 -1.78 4.27
C ILE A 35 6.20 -1.91 4.95
N HIS A 36 7.19 -2.37 4.20
CA HIS A 36 8.60 -2.30 4.56
C HIS A 36 9.25 -1.12 3.85
N ARG A 37 9.62 -0.12 4.64
CA ARG A 37 10.30 1.09 4.17
C ARG A 37 11.53 0.79 3.31
N ARG A 38 11.78 1.65 2.33
CA ARG A 38 13.03 1.69 1.57
C ARG A 38 14.15 2.14 2.50
N GLY A 39 15.13 1.28 2.76
CA GLY A 39 16.33 1.67 3.52
C GLY A 39 17.06 2.85 2.86
N MET A 40 17.96 3.50 3.61
CA MET A 40 18.84 4.55 3.06
C MET A 40 19.72 3.92 1.97
N GLY A 41 19.48 4.29 0.71
CA GLY A 41 20.13 3.69 -0.47
C GLY A 41 19.15 3.25 -1.57
N GLY A 42 17.85 3.19 -1.28
CA GLY A 42 16.83 2.87 -2.28
C GLY A 42 16.95 1.43 -2.77
N ASN A 43 16.23 0.51 -2.12
CA ASN A 43 16.16 -0.87 -2.60
C ASN A 43 15.16 -0.96 -3.77
N ALA A 44 15.62 -1.39 -4.95
CA ALA A 44 14.77 -1.63 -6.11
C ALA A 44 13.73 -2.72 -5.85
N ASP A 45 14.03 -3.69 -4.97
CA ASP A 45 13.10 -4.75 -4.56
C ASP A 45 11.98 -4.27 -3.64
N ALA A 46 12.04 -3.04 -3.14
CA ALA A 46 10.97 -2.52 -2.29
C ALA A 46 9.71 -2.15 -3.07
N ASP A 47 9.82 -1.91 -4.38
CA ASP A 47 8.68 -1.61 -5.26
C ASP A 47 8.06 -2.91 -5.81
N LYS A 48 7.76 -3.87 -4.94
CA LYS A 48 7.06 -5.13 -5.24
C LYS A 48 5.62 -5.04 -4.72
N ILE A 49 4.65 -5.59 -5.44
CA ILE A 49 3.24 -5.42 -5.09
C ILE A 49 2.95 -5.86 -3.65
N GLU A 50 3.57 -6.94 -3.20
CA GLU A 50 3.45 -7.51 -1.85
C GLU A 50 3.93 -6.55 -0.74
N ASN A 51 4.67 -5.50 -1.10
CA ASN A 51 5.18 -4.47 -0.21
C ASN A 51 4.46 -3.12 -0.38
N LEU A 52 3.46 -3.03 -1.25
CA LEU A 52 2.78 -1.79 -1.60
C LEU A 52 1.30 -1.86 -1.22
N MET A 53 0.84 -0.95 -0.37
CA MET A 53 -0.55 -0.92 0.07
C MET A 53 -1.19 0.46 -0.12
N ALA A 54 -2.47 0.50 -0.44
CA ALA A 54 -3.25 1.73 -0.49
C ALA A 54 -3.76 2.11 0.91
N VAL A 55 -3.41 3.31 1.38
CA VAL A 55 -3.84 3.82 2.68
C VAL A 55 -4.40 5.23 2.60
N CYS A 56 -5.35 5.54 3.48
CA CYS A 56 -5.78 6.91 3.73
C CYS A 56 -4.75 7.62 4.62
N ARG A 57 -4.84 8.96 4.67
CA ARG A 57 -3.90 9.79 5.44
C ARG A 57 -3.89 9.43 6.93
N LEU A 58 -5.04 9.10 7.51
CA LEU A 58 -5.19 8.74 8.92
C LEU A 58 -4.46 7.43 9.22
N CYS A 59 -4.75 6.36 8.47
CA CYS A 59 -4.07 5.08 8.64
C CYS A 59 -2.57 5.16 8.36
N HIS A 60 -2.13 6.02 7.43
CA HIS A 60 -0.70 6.27 7.21
C HIS A 60 -0.03 6.83 8.47
N ILE A 61 -0.67 7.77 9.17
CA ILE A 61 -0.12 8.37 10.40
C ILE A 61 -0.22 7.41 11.59
N GLU A 62 -1.33 6.67 11.67
CA GLU A 62 -1.63 5.80 12.78
C GLU A 62 -0.81 4.51 12.77
N TYR A 63 -0.65 3.89 11.60
CA TYR A 63 -0.03 2.57 11.46
C TYR A 63 1.26 2.58 10.63
N GLY A 64 1.37 3.50 9.66
CA GLY A 64 2.53 3.60 8.79
C GLY A 64 3.83 3.86 9.55
N ASP A 65 4.94 3.33 9.02
CA ASP A 65 6.31 3.48 9.54
C ASP A 65 6.56 2.99 10.99
N LYS A 66 5.56 2.38 11.63
CA LYS A 66 5.65 1.86 13.00
C LYS A 66 5.89 0.35 12.98
N LYS A 67 7.04 -0.07 13.52
CA LYS A 67 7.50 -1.48 13.47
C LYS A 67 6.49 -2.49 14.01
N HIS A 68 5.73 -2.15 15.07
CA HIS A 68 4.77 -3.06 15.68
C HIS A 68 3.47 -3.25 14.87
N TYR A 69 3.21 -2.39 13.89
CA TYR A 69 2.07 -2.54 12.99
C TYR A 69 2.43 -3.20 11.66
N ILE A 70 3.71 -3.52 11.41
CA ILE A 70 4.14 -4.14 10.14
C ILE A 70 3.37 -5.43 9.88
N GLU A 71 3.26 -6.32 10.86
CA GLU A 71 2.53 -7.59 10.68
C GLU A 71 1.06 -7.33 10.37
N PHE A 72 0.42 -6.37 11.05
CA PHE A 72 -0.96 -5.96 10.78
C PHE A 72 -1.13 -5.49 9.32
N LEU A 73 -0.25 -4.60 8.85
CA LEU A 73 -0.29 -4.08 7.48
C LEU A 73 -0.06 -5.19 6.44
N ILE A 74 0.83 -6.15 6.72
CA ILE A 74 1.03 -7.34 5.87
C ILE A 74 -0.25 -8.16 5.78
N GLN A 75 -0.95 -8.39 6.90
CA GLN A 75 -2.17 -9.18 6.91
C GLN A 75 -3.31 -8.48 6.15
N GLU A 76 -3.50 -7.18 6.36
CA GLU A 76 -4.51 -6.42 5.59
C GLU A 76 -4.21 -6.44 4.09
N HIS A 77 -2.94 -6.28 3.72
CA HIS A 77 -2.55 -6.33 2.31
C HIS A 77 -2.73 -7.72 1.69
N LYS A 78 -2.42 -8.79 2.43
CA LYS A 78 -2.69 -10.16 1.97
C LYS A 78 -4.17 -10.40 1.68
N LYS A 79 -5.08 -9.94 2.54
CA LYS A 79 -6.53 -10.03 2.28
C LYS A 79 -6.91 -9.37 0.96
N LYS A 80 -6.31 -8.21 0.66
CA LYS A 80 -6.54 -7.49 -0.60
C LYS A 80 -6.00 -8.25 -1.81
N LEU A 81 -4.85 -8.91 -1.69
CA LEU A 81 -4.27 -9.75 -2.73
C LEU A 81 -5.13 -11.00 -3.00
N ASP A 82 -5.53 -11.72 -1.95
CA ASP A 82 -6.31 -12.96 -2.05
C ASP A 82 -7.73 -12.70 -2.59
N GLY A 83 -8.33 -11.56 -2.22
CA GLY A 83 -9.62 -11.11 -2.71
C GLY A 83 -9.65 -10.71 -4.19
N LYS A 84 -8.51 -10.74 -4.89
CA LYS A 84 -8.39 -10.45 -6.33
C LYS A 84 -8.53 -11.71 -7.20
N SER A 85 -9.16 -12.76 -6.67
CA SER A 85 -9.46 -14.02 -7.38
C SER A 85 -10.62 -13.85 -8.37
#